data_AF-A0A7C2LHR8-F1
#
_entry.id   AF-A0A7C2LHR8-F1
#
_cell.length_a   1.000
_cell.length_b   1.000
_cell.length_c   1.000
_cell.angle_alpha   90.00
_cell.angle_beta   90.00
_cell.angle_gamma   90.00
#
_symmetry.space_group_name_H-M   'P 1'
#
loop_
_entity.id
_entity.type
_entity.pdbx_description
1 polymer ?
#
loop_
_entity_poly.entity_id
_entity_poly.type
_entity_poly.pdbx_seq_one_letter_code
_entity_poly.pdbx_strand_id
1 'polypeptide(L)'
;MKQVAVVSGKGGTGKTTVAASLAVLWKQRKILADCDVDASNLPLVLRARVEREEPFIAGKVAEIDPALCRNSGKCFEACRFEAVERTDGSYTINSLACEGCSVCALVCPQGAITMHEVESGRLFESSTAYGPMVHAALEPGRENSGKLVTSVRDTALERAKESDAEIILIDGSPGIGCPVIASLSGASLALVVVEPTLTGLQGMERVIAVARHFGVPCVVCINKADLSPPLSARIEQQCGTPAPGVDSHTTPVIGKIPFDRAVVEANSRLIPVVESAPSRVTRALEALAAAVLSRLYEGKGAE
;
A
#
# COMPACT_ATOMS: atom_id res chain seq x y z
N MET A 1 -18.54 -8.62 -3.53
CA MET A 1 -17.31 -8.34 -4.29
C MET A 1 -16.11 -8.81 -3.50
N LYS A 2 -15.13 -9.45 -4.13
CA LYS A 2 -13.94 -9.99 -3.44
C LYS A 2 -12.79 -9.00 -3.55
N GLN A 3 -11.99 -8.86 -2.50
CA GLN A 3 -10.83 -7.96 -2.50
C GLN A 3 -9.57 -8.76 -2.14
N VAL A 4 -8.52 -8.66 -2.97
CA VAL A 4 -7.22 -9.29 -2.71
C VAL A 4 -6.19 -8.19 -2.49
N ALA A 5 -5.62 -8.13 -1.29
CA ALA A 5 -4.55 -7.21 -0.96
C ALA A 5 -3.19 -7.91 -1.04
N VAL A 6 -2.34 -7.48 -1.97
CA VAL A 6 -0.95 -7.92 -2.06
C VAL A 6 -0.12 -7.01 -1.15
N VAL A 7 0.50 -7.55 -0.11
CA VAL A 7 1.23 -6.78 0.92
C VAL A 7 2.58 -7.42 1.23
N SER A 8 3.46 -6.70 1.91
CA SER A 8 4.75 -7.24 2.34
C SER A 8 5.32 -6.50 3.55
N GLY A 9 6.08 -7.18 4.41
CA GLY A 9 6.62 -6.55 5.62
C GLY A 9 7.81 -5.61 5.42
N LYS A 10 8.38 -5.57 4.21
CA LYS A 10 9.48 -4.67 3.83
C LYS A 10 9.33 -4.24 2.36
N GLY A 11 9.94 -3.11 2.00
CA GLY A 11 10.06 -2.69 0.60
C GLY A 11 10.92 -3.65 -0.24
N GLY A 12 10.72 -3.65 -1.56
CA GLY A 12 11.57 -4.37 -2.52
C GLY A 12 11.41 -5.90 -2.56
N THR A 13 10.33 -6.46 -1.99
CA THR A 13 10.02 -7.90 -2.03
C THR A 13 9.45 -8.38 -3.37
N GLY A 14 9.12 -7.47 -4.30
CA GLY A 14 8.50 -7.79 -5.59
C GLY A 14 6.96 -7.83 -5.56
N LYS A 15 6.34 -7.25 -4.54
CA LYS A 15 4.89 -7.09 -4.39
C LYS A 15 4.20 -6.55 -5.65
N THR A 16 4.66 -5.41 -6.18
CA THR A 16 4.11 -4.82 -7.41
C THR A 16 4.29 -5.71 -8.63
N THR A 17 5.41 -6.44 -8.75
CA THR A 17 5.59 -7.43 -9.83
C THR A 17 4.56 -8.54 -9.75
N VAL A 18 4.29 -9.05 -8.54
CA VAL A 18 3.24 -10.05 -8.31
C VAL A 18 1.86 -9.46 -8.64
N ALA A 19 1.52 -8.27 -8.12
CA ALA A 19 0.24 -7.61 -8.38
C ALA A 19 0.02 -7.35 -9.88
N ALA A 20 1.00 -6.78 -10.59
CA ALA A 20 0.94 -6.58 -12.04
C ALA A 20 0.72 -7.91 -12.78
N SER A 21 1.38 -8.98 -12.35
CA SER A 21 1.22 -10.30 -12.98
C SER A 21 -0.18 -10.89 -12.75
N LEU A 22 -0.73 -10.74 -11.54
CA LEU A 22 -2.12 -11.12 -11.25
C LEU A 22 -3.12 -10.32 -12.08
N ALA A 23 -2.87 -9.01 -12.27
CA ALA A 23 -3.70 -8.15 -13.12
C ALA A 23 -3.76 -8.64 -14.58
N VAL A 24 -2.64 -9.10 -15.14
CA VAL A 24 -2.59 -9.66 -16.51
C VAL A 24 -3.26 -11.03 -16.60
N LEU A 25 -2.97 -11.90 -15.63
CA LEU A 25 -3.37 -13.31 -15.67
C LEU A 25 -4.85 -13.53 -15.36
N TRP A 26 -5.44 -12.75 -14.45
CA TRP A 26 -6.86 -12.88 -14.10
C TRP A 26 -7.78 -12.37 -15.20
N LYS A 27 -8.74 -13.21 -15.59
CA LYS A 27 -9.72 -12.90 -16.64
C LYS A 27 -11.05 -12.37 -16.10
N GLN A 28 -11.25 -12.46 -14.78
CA GLN A 28 -12.41 -11.90 -14.09
C GLN A 28 -12.48 -10.38 -14.30
N ARG A 29 -13.71 -9.84 -14.32
CA ARG A 29 -13.91 -8.38 -14.30
C ARG A 29 -13.34 -7.82 -13.01
N LYS A 30 -12.43 -6.86 -13.11
CA LYS A 30 -11.66 -6.40 -11.97
C LYS A 30 -11.35 -4.91 -12.02
N ILE A 31 -11.20 -4.34 -10.82
CA ILE A 31 -10.62 -3.02 -10.60
C ILE A 31 -9.23 -3.21 -9.99
N LEU A 32 -8.28 -2.40 -10.43
CA LEU A 32 -6.93 -2.35 -9.90
C LEU A 32 -6.81 -1.16 -8.95
N ALA A 33 -6.17 -1.34 -7.82
CA ALA A 33 -5.93 -0.28 -6.85
C ALA A 33 -4.45 -0.27 -6.47
N ASP A 34 -3.74 0.82 -6.75
CA ASP A 34 -2.37 1.01 -6.25
C ASP A 34 -2.41 1.78 -4.94
N CYS A 35 -2.19 1.07 -3.85
CA CYS A 35 -2.20 1.56 -2.48
C CYS A 35 -0.77 1.74 -1.93
N ASP A 36 0.26 1.70 -2.79
CA ASP A 36 1.63 2.09 -2.45
C ASP A 36 1.86 3.57 -2.80
N VAL A 37 1.09 4.46 -2.18
CA VAL A 37 0.96 5.88 -2.58
C VAL A 37 2.24 6.71 -2.39
N ASP A 38 3.16 6.22 -1.56
CA ASP A 38 4.48 6.81 -1.34
C ASP A 38 5.46 6.45 -2.48
N ALA A 39 5.20 5.35 -3.19
CA ALA A 39 6.05 4.81 -4.25
C ALA A 39 5.22 4.09 -5.33
N SER A 40 4.31 4.84 -5.97
CA SER A 40 3.33 4.29 -6.93
C SER A 40 4.01 3.76 -8.19
N ASN A 41 4.11 2.42 -8.29
CA ASN A 41 4.82 1.73 -9.37
C ASN A 41 3.89 0.93 -10.28
N LEU A 42 2.75 0.46 -9.77
CA LEU A 42 1.80 -0.33 -10.55
C LEU A 42 1.29 0.40 -11.81
N PRO A 43 0.90 1.69 -11.78
CA PRO A 43 0.44 2.39 -12.99
C PRO A 43 1.54 2.49 -14.06
N LEU A 44 2.82 2.59 -13.67
CA LEU A 44 3.94 2.61 -14.61
C LEU A 44 4.09 1.28 -15.35
N VAL A 45 4.05 0.17 -14.60
CA VAL A 45 4.21 -1.18 -15.15
C VAL A 45 3.02 -1.57 -16.03
N LEU A 46 1.80 -1.15 -15.68
CA LEU A 46 0.60 -1.43 -16.45
C LEU A 46 0.29 -0.37 -17.52
N ARG A 47 1.17 0.63 -17.68
CA ARG A 47 1.06 1.73 -18.65
C ARG A 47 -0.31 2.42 -18.56
N ALA A 48 -0.72 2.73 -17.34
CA ALA A 48 -2.00 3.34 -17.05
C ALA A 48 -2.11 4.72 -17.72
N ARG A 49 -3.28 5.00 -18.30
CA ARG A 49 -3.62 6.31 -18.86
C ARG A 49 -4.55 7.02 -17.89
N VAL A 50 -4.11 8.17 -17.39
CA VAL A 50 -4.93 9.01 -16.51
C VAL A 50 -6.14 9.55 -17.29
N GLU A 51 -7.33 9.35 -16.71
CA GLU A 51 -8.61 9.84 -17.25
C GLU A 51 -9.17 10.96 -16.38
N ARG A 52 -8.97 10.86 -15.06
CA ARG A 52 -9.35 11.88 -14.08
C ARG A 52 -8.28 12.01 -13.01
N GLU A 53 -8.11 13.23 -12.51
CA GLU A 53 -7.17 13.59 -11.47
C GLU A 53 -7.85 14.56 -10.50
N GLU A 54 -7.66 14.32 -9.21
CA GLU A 54 -8.22 15.15 -8.15
C GLU A 54 -7.16 15.47 -7.08
N PRO A 55 -7.12 16.72 -6.58
CA PRO A 55 -6.22 17.06 -5.49
C PRO A 55 -6.66 16.34 -4.21
N PHE A 56 -5.70 15.74 -3.52
CA PHE A 56 -5.91 15.15 -2.21
C PHE A 56 -5.56 16.17 -1.14
N ILE A 57 -6.59 16.76 -0.54
CA ILE A 57 -6.44 17.74 0.53
C ILE A 57 -6.47 17.00 1.88
N ALA A 58 -5.34 16.97 2.57
CA ALA A 58 -5.23 16.35 3.87
C ALA A 58 -4.15 17.01 4.73
N GLY A 59 -4.38 17.03 6.04
CA GLY A 59 -3.51 17.73 6.98
C GLY A 59 -3.77 19.24 7.00
N LYS A 60 -3.10 19.91 7.93
CA LYS A 60 -3.15 21.36 8.07
C LYS A 60 -1.76 21.89 8.38
N VAL A 61 -1.43 23.09 7.93
CA VAL A 61 -0.21 23.80 8.33
C VAL A 61 -0.59 25.10 9.01
N ALA A 62 0.13 25.44 10.07
CA ALA A 62 -0.04 26.69 10.77
C ALA A 62 0.65 27.82 10.00
N GLU A 63 0.02 28.99 9.96
CA GLU A 63 0.59 30.23 9.43
C GLU A 63 0.43 31.34 10.47
N ILE A 64 1.50 32.10 10.71
CA ILE A 64 1.50 33.25 11.63
C ILE A 64 1.28 34.51 10.81
N ASP A 65 0.22 35.26 11.10
CA ASP A 65 -0.03 36.60 10.56
C ASP A 65 0.91 37.62 11.25
N PRO A 66 1.89 38.20 10.53
CA PRO A 66 2.83 39.16 11.11
C PRO A 66 2.15 40.46 11.59
N ALA A 67 1.00 40.84 11.02
CA ALA A 67 0.28 42.06 11.40
C ALA A 67 -0.41 41.93 12.77
N LEU A 68 -0.80 40.71 13.15
CA LEU A 68 -1.44 40.41 14.43
C LEU A 68 -0.45 39.92 15.49
N CYS A 69 0.68 39.35 15.06
CA CYS A 69 1.65 38.76 15.95
C CYS A 69 2.36 39.84 16.82
N ARG A 70 2.29 39.67 18.15
CA ARG A 70 3.02 40.50 19.12
C ARG A 70 4.23 39.80 19.74
N ASN A 71 4.78 38.80 19.04
CA ASN A 71 5.99 38.05 19.43
C ASN A 71 5.97 37.49 20.86
N SER A 72 4.83 36.99 21.33
CA SER A 72 4.69 36.47 22.71
C SER A 72 5.43 35.16 22.98
N GLY A 73 5.92 34.45 21.95
CA GLY A 73 6.70 33.21 22.10
C GLY A 73 5.94 31.95 22.54
N LYS A 74 4.70 32.06 23.02
CA LYS A 74 3.90 30.89 23.47
C LYS A 74 3.78 29.77 22.44
N CYS A 75 3.64 30.09 21.15
CA CYS A 75 3.60 29.08 20.09
C CYS A 75 4.92 28.30 19.98
N PHE A 76 6.06 28.99 20.14
CA PHE A 76 7.40 28.40 20.14
C PHE A 76 7.58 27.45 21.33
N GLU A 77 7.20 27.89 22.54
CA GLU A 77 7.28 27.07 23.75
C GLU A 77 6.38 25.83 23.72
N ALA A 78 5.21 25.92 23.08
CA ALA A 78 4.23 24.85 23.03
C ALA A 78 4.49 23.82 21.90
N CYS A 79 5.31 24.16 20.91
CA CYS A 79 5.53 23.30 19.75
C CYS A 79 6.44 22.12 20.12
N ARG A 80 5.87 20.91 20.12
CA ARG A 80 6.62 19.65 20.37
C ARG A 80 7.38 19.13 19.16
N PHE A 81 7.13 19.71 17.98
CA PHE A 81 7.69 19.28 16.70
C PHE A 81 8.78 20.23 16.20
N GLU A 82 9.14 21.24 17.01
CA GLU A 82 10.15 22.26 16.66
C GLU A 82 9.85 22.99 15.34
N ALA A 83 8.58 23.02 14.95
CA ALA A 83 8.11 23.63 13.71
C ALA A 83 8.00 25.15 13.77
N VAL A 84 8.11 25.76 14.96
CA VAL A 84 8.12 27.21 15.11
C VAL A 84 9.57 27.66 15.19
N GLU A 85 10.00 28.48 14.25
CA GLU A 85 11.35 29.03 14.19
C GLU A 85 11.37 30.45 14.73
N ARG A 86 12.50 30.87 15.31
CA ARG A 86 12.69 32.21 15.86
C ARG A 86 13.87 32.89 15.18
N THR A 87 13.59 33.94 14.42
CA THR A 87 14.59 34.74 13.69
C THR A 87 14.41 36.21 14.03
N ASP A 88 15.46 36.88 14.51
CA ASP A 88 15.47 38.31 14.85
C ASP A 88 14.30 38.77 15.74
N GLY A 89 13.88 37.91 16.68
CA GLY A 89 12.77 38.19 17.59
C GLY A 89 11.37 38.02 17.00
N SER A 90 11.27 37.61 15.74
CA SER A 90 10.03 37.19 15.07
C SER A 90 9.87 35.67 15.03
N TYR A 91 8.64 35.19 14.85
CA TYR A 91 8.31 33.77 14.79
C TYR A 91 7.73 33.39 13.43
N THR A 92 8.21 32.31 12.84
CA THR A 92 7.74 31.73 11.59
C THR A 92 7.44 30.25 11.77
N ILE A 93 6.63 29.68 10.87
CA ILE A 93 6.35 28.23 10.86
C ILE A 93 7.16 27.57 9.75
N ASN A 94 7.95 26.57 10.11
CA ASN A 94 8.51 25.61 9.19
C ASN A 94 7.42 24.61 8.80
N SER A 95 6.91 24.75 7.57
CA SER A 95 5.80 23.95 7.06
C SER A 95 6.12 22.46 6.88
N LEU A 96 7.40 22.09 6.77
CA LEU A 96 7.84 20.70 6.64
C LEU A 96 7.92 19.97 7.98
N ALA A 97 8.16 20.70 9.07
CA ALA A 97 8.17 20.16 10.43
C ALA A 97 6.79 20.26 11.12
N CYS A 98 5.84 20.98 10.53
CA CYS A 98 4.55 21.26 11.14
C CYS A 98 3.58 20.08 11.00
N GLU A 99 3.27 19.43 12.12
CA GLU A 99 2.28 18.33 12.18
C GLU A 99 0.81 18.77 12.12
N GLY A 100 0.52 20.07 12.02
CA GLY A 100 -0.86 20.54 11.94
C GLY A 100 -1.71 20.35 13.20
N CYS A 101 -1.11 19.98 14.33
CA CYS A 101 -1.81 19.69 15.60
C CYS A 101 -2.61 20.87 16.19
N SER A 102 -2.47 22.08 15.65
CA SER A 102 -3.20 23.30 16.02
C SER A 102 -2.92 23.84 17.44
N VAL A 103 -1.99 23.25 18.18
CA VAL A 103 -1.61 23.71 19.53
C VAL A 103 -1.11 25.17 19.51
N CYS A 104 -0.31 25.54 18.53
CA CYS A 104 0.20 26.91 18.37
C CYS A 104 -0.93 27.94 18.25
N ALA A 105 -1.96 27.63 17.46
CA ALA A 105 -3.15 28.48 17.30
C ALA A 105 -3.93 28.62 18.60
N LEU A 106 -4.09 27.52 19.34
CA LEU A 106 -4.80 27.51 20.62
C LEU A 106 -4.12 28.38 21.70
N VAL A 107 -2.78 28.38 21.74
CA VAL A 107 -2.02 29.11 22.78
C VAL A 107 -1.72 30.57 22.41
N CYS A 108 -1.98 30.97 21.15
CA CYS A 108 -1.70 32.33 20.69
C CYS A 108 -2.71 33.32 21.30
N PRO A 109 -2.28 34.24 22.18
CA PRO A 109 -3.19 35.15 22.85
C PRO A 109 -3.81 36.19 21.90
N GLN A 110 -3.16 36.43 20.75
CA GLN A 110 -3.58 37.47 19.81
C GLN A 110 -4.40 36.91 18.65
N GLY A 111 -4.65 35.59 18.63
CA GLY A 111 -5.31 34.93 17.50
C GLY A 111 -4.54 35.05 16.18
N ALA A 112 -3.23 35.34 16.24
CA ALA A 112 -2.40 35.60 15.06
C ALA A 112 -2.01 34.34 14.26
N ILE A 113 -2.53 33.16 14.61
CA ILE A 113 -2.15 31.90 13.96
C ILE A 113 -3.39 31.25 13.39
N THR A 114 -3.33 30.93 12.10
CA THR A 114 -4.41 30.27 11.37
C THR A 114 -3.93 28.93 10.82
N MET A 115 -4.86 27.99 10.64
CA MET A 115 -4.58 26.65 10.15
C MET A 115 -5.13 26.53 8.72
N HIS A 116 -4.26 26.26 7.76
CA HIS A 116 -4.63 26.11 6.35
C HIS A 116 -4.60 24.65 5.96
N GLU A 117 -5.58 24.21 5.18
CA GLU A 117 -5.56 22.89 4.57
C GLU A 117 -4.47 22.83 3.49
N VAL A 118 -3.91 21.64 3.30
CA VAL A 118 -2.78 21.41 2.41
C VAL A 118 -3.12 20.33 1.40
N GLU A 119 -2.85 20.62 0.13
CA GLU A 119 -2.76 19.57 -0.90
C GLU A 119 -1.57 18.69 -0.55
N SER A 120 -1.86 17.47 -0.11
CA SER A 120 -0.85 16.51 0.33
C SER A 120 -0.49 15.48 -0.74
N GLY A 121 -1.22 15.46 -1.85
CA GLY A 121 -1.03 14.51 -2.93
C GLY A 121 -2.15 14.60 -3.96
N ARG A 122 -2.24 13.57 -4.81
CA ARG A 122 -3.26 13.48 -5.85
C ARG A 122 -3.83 12.08 -5.96
N LEU A 123 -5.12 12.00 -6.26
CA LEU A 123 -5.84 10.78 -6.55
C LEU A 123 -6.13 10.72 -8.06
N PHE A 124 -5.93 9.54 -8.65
CA PHE A 124 -6.07 9.33 -10.08
C PHE A 124 -7.00 8.17 -10.37
N GLU A 125 -7.85 8.39 -11.37
CA GLU A 125 -8.62 7.34 -12.02
C GLU A 125 -8.04 7.14 -13.42
N SER A 126 -7.74 5.90 -13.77
CA SER A 126 -6.99 5.57 -14.97
C SER A 126 -7.52 4.32 -15.65
N SER A 127 -7.29 4.20 -16.95
CA SER A 127 -7.53 2.98 -17.71
C SER A 127 -6.24 2.23 -18.00
N THR A 128 -6.32 0.90 -18.02
CA THR A 128 -5.24 0.00 -18.44
C THR A 128 -5.79 -1.06 -19.41
N ALA A 129 -4.92 -1.80 -20.08
CA ALA A 129 -5.33 -2.96 -20.88
C ALA A 129 -5.96 -4.10 -20.05
N TYR A 130 -5.86 -4.06 -18.72
CA TYR A 130 -6.24 -5.15 -17.81
C TYR A 130 -7.44 -4.81 -16.90
N GLY A 131 -7.99 -3.60 -17.03
CA GLY A 131 -9.13 -3.09 -16.27
C GLY A 131 -8.92 -1.64 -15.81
N PRO A 132 -9.97 -0.98 -15.31
CA PRO A 132 -9.84 0.33 -14.67
C PRO A 132 -8.94 0.25 -13.44
N MET A 133 -8.25 1.35 -13.17
CA MET A 133 -7.29 1.49 -12.09
C MET A 133 -7.57 2.76 -11.29
N VAL A 134 -7.47 2.66 -9.97
CA VAL A 134 -7.35 3.81 -9.08
C VAL A 134 -5.95 3.79 -8.46
N HIS A 135 -5.27 4.92 -8.45
CA HIS A 135 -3.96 5.07 -7.82
C HIS A 135 -3.81 6.48 -7.26
N ALA A 136 -2.78 6.70 -6.46
CA ALA A 136 -2.51 8.00 -5.90
C ALA A 136 -1.01 8.20 -5.72
N ALA A 137 -0.61 9.48 -5.69
CA ALA A 137 0.75 9.88 -5.39
C ALA A 137 0.72 10.91 -4.27
N LEU A 138 1.42 10.62 -3.18
CA LEU A 138 1.62 11.58 -2.10
C LEU A 138 2.77 12.53 -2.47
N GLU A 139 2.65 13.81 -2.12
CA GLU A 139 3.77 14.73 -2.27
C GLU A 139 4.91 14.37 -1.28
N PRO A 140 6.18 14.43 -1.72
CA PRO A 140 7.30 14.15 -0.84
C PRO A 140 7.30 15.03 0.43
N GLY A 141 7.49 14.39 1.58
CA GLY A 141 7.52 15.08 2.88
C GLY A 141 6.15 15.41 3.46
N ARG A 142 5.06 14.97 2.83
CA ARG A 142 3.71 15.04 3.41
C ARG A 142 3.39 13.79 4.21
N GLU A 143 2.53 13.95 5.22
CA GLU A 143 1.93 12.85 5.94
C GLU A 143 0.58 12.44 5.32
N ASN A 144 -0.14 11.50 5.95
CA ASN A 144 -1.48 11.01 5.57
C ASN A 144 -1.53 9.92 4.49
N SER A 145 -0.44 9.21 4.22
CA SER A 145 -0.44 8.08 3.27
C SER A 145 -1.56 7.07 3.58
N GLY A 146 -1.87 6.82 4.86
CA GLY A 146 -3.00 5.95 5.25
C GLY A 146 -4.38 6.45 4.81
N LYS A 147 -4.67 7.76 4.92
CA LYS A 147 -5.94 8.33 4.45
C LYS A 147 -6.03 8.35 2.93
N LEU A 148 -4.90 8.60 2.26
CA LEU A 148 -4.83 8.56 0.80
C LEU A 148 -5.08 7.14 0.28
N VAL A 149 -4.48 6.13 0.92
CA VAL A 149 -4.78 4.71 0.64
C VAL A 149 -6.26 4.40 0.83
N THR A 150 -6.89 4.87 1.91
CA THR A 150 -8.34 4.70 2.08
C THR A 150 -9.12 5.35 0.94
N SER A 151 -8.73 6.55 0.51
CA SER A 151 -9.38 7.26 -0.61
C SER A 151 -9.27 6.50 -1.94
N VAL A 152 -8.10 5.91 -2.23
CA VAL A 152 -7.91 5.00 -3.38
C VAL A 152 -8.86 3.82 -3.31
N ARG A 153 -8.99 3.20 -2.14
CA ARG A 153 -9.84 2.02 -1.96
C ARG A 153 -11.33 2.32 -2.04
N ASP A 154 -11.77 3.42 -1.44
CA ASP A 154 -13.17 3.85 -1.49
C ASP A 154 -13.58 4.15 -2.92
N THR A 155 -12.74 4.87 -3.67
CA THR A 155 -12.96 5.14 -5.11
C THR A 155 -12.95 3.85 -5.92
N ALA A 156 -12.02 2.91 -5.64
CA ALA A 156 -11.99 1.61 -6.30
C ALA A 156 -13.26 0.79 -6.02
N LEU A 157 -13.82 0.86 -4.80
CA LEU A 157 -15.07 0.21 -4.43
C LEU A 157 -16.28 0.81 -5.15
N GLU A 158 -16.32 2.14 -5.31
CA GLU A 158 -17.35 2.83 -6.09
C GLU A 158 -17.30 2.39 -7.55
N ARG A 159 -16.12 2.46 -8.19
CA ARG A 159 -15.94 2.00 -9.58
C ARG A 159 -16.24 0.54 -9.79
N ALA A 160 -15.92 -0.29 -8.81
CA ALA A 160 -16.23 -1.70 -8.89
C ALA A 160 -17.74 -1.97 -8.84
N LYS A 161 -18.52 -1.17 -8.11
CA LYS A 161 -20.00 -1.26 -8.12
C LYS A 161 -20.57 -0.81 -9.46
N GLU A 162 -20.07 0.28 -10.02
CA GLU A 162 -20.53 0.82 -11.30
C GLU A 162 -20.23 -0.09 -12.50
N SER A 163 -19.08 -0.76 -12.47
CA SER A 163 -18.64 -1.68 -13.54
C SER A 163 -19.01 -3.15 -13.31
N ASP A 164 -19.72 -3.44 -12.21
CA ASP A 164 -20.08 -4.78 -11.76
C ASP A 164 -18.85 -5.72 -11.73
N ALA A 165 -17.75 -5.22 -11.18
CA ALA A 165 -16.50 -5.96 -11.05
C ALA A 165 -16.62 -7.06 -9.98
N GLU A 166 -16.00 -8.21 -10.25
CA GLU A 166 -16.03 -9.35 -9.34
C GLU A 166 -14.94 -9.23 -8.27
N ILE A 167 -13.79 -8.67 -8.65
CA ILE A 167 -12.57 -8.61 -7.85
C ILE A 167 -11.99 -7.19 -7.83
N ILE A 168 -11.51 -6.76 -6.67
CA ILE A 168 -10.56 -5.63 -6.56
C ILE A 168 -9.19 -6.20 -6.21
N LEU A 169 -8.19 -5.91 -7.04
CA LEU A 169 -6.80 -6.26 -6.79
C LEU A 169 -6.06 -5.03 -6.25
N ILE A 170 -5.60 -5.12 -5.02
CA ILE A 170 -4.92 -4.04 -4.30
C ILE A 170 -3.41 -4.35 -4.26
N ASP A 171 -2.58 -3.49 -4.86
CA ASP A 171 -1.14 -3.45 -4.60
C ASP A 171 -0.91 -2.59 -3.36
N GLY A 172 -0.84 -3.22 -2.19
CA GLY A 172 -0.78 -2.53 -0.90
C GLY A 172 0.58 -1.91 -0.61
N SER A 173 0.70 -1.15 0.47
CA SER A 173 2.01 -0.59 0.89
C SER A 173 2.88 -1.66 1.59
N PRO A 174 4.21 -1.46 1.67
CA PRO A 174 5.07 -2.28 2.50
C PRO A 174 5.03 -1.86 3.98
N GLY A 175 5.50 -2.74 4.88
CA GLY A 175 5.69 -2.43 6.29
C GLY A 175 4.51 -2.89 7.15
N ILE A 176 4.21 -2.14 8.22
CA ILE A 176 3.18 -2.49 9.23
C ILE A 176 2.38 -1.27 9.73
N GLY A 177 2.57 -0.11 9.10
CA GLY A 177 1.95 1.14 9.51
C GLY A 177 0.52 1.31 8.99
N CYS A 178 -0.05 2.49 9.22
CA CYS A 178 -1.38 2.87 8.76
C CYS A 178 -1.64 2.57 7.26
N PRO A 179 -0.70 2.74 6.32
CA PRO A 179 -0.93 2.42 4.91
C PRO A 179 -1.21 0.93 4.65
N VAL A 180 -0.55 0.04 5.38
CA VAL A 180 -0.79 -1.41 5.30
C VAL A 180 -2.14 -1.78 5.90
N ILE A 181 -2.48 -1.19 7.04
CA ILE A 181 -3.79 -1.37 7.68
C ILE A 181 -4.91 -0.92 6.72
N ALA A 182 -4.75 0.27 6.12
CA ALA A 182 -5.70 0.81 5.15
C ALA A 182 -5.82 -0.11 3.91
N SER A 183 -4.70 -0.65 3.41
CA SER A 183 -4.68 -1.63 2.30
C SER A 183 -5.43 -2.92 2.63
N LEU A 184 -5.36 -3.39 3.88
CA LEU A 184 -5.98 -4.63 4.36
C LEU A 184 -7.46 -4.48 4.74
N SER A 185 -7.91 -3.26 5.07
CA SER A 185 -9.21 -3.03 5.74
C SER A 185 -10.41 -3.46 4.89
N GLY A 186 -11.00 -4.64 5.13
CA GLY A 186 -12.09 -5.18 4.30
C GLY A 186 -11.62 -6.00 3.10
N ALA A 187 -10.33 -6.32 3.02
CA ALA A 187 -9.81 -7.33 2.10
C ALA A 187 -10.41 -8.71 2.42
N SER A 188 -10.78 -9.46 1.39
CA SER A 188 -11.24 -10.85 1.52
C SER A 188 -10.08 -11.83 1.71
N LEU A 189 -8.90 -11.47 1.21
CA LEU A 189 -7.68 -12.26 1.29
C LEU A 189 -6.47 -11.33 1.20
N ALA A 190 -5.47 -11.55 2.07
CA ALA A 190 -4.16 -10.92 1.97
C ALA A 190 -3.15 -11.91 1.40
N LEU A 191 -2.48 -11.53 0.31
CA LEU A 191 -1.33 -12.23 -0.26
C LEU A 191 -0.05 -11.56 0.24
N VAL A 192 0.63 -12.19 1.19
CA VAL A 192 1.88 -11.68 1.75
C VAL A 192 3.07 -12.14 0.89
N VAL A 193 3.74 -11.19 0.24
CA VAL A 193 4.93 -11.45 -0.56
C VAL A 193 6.18 -11.27 0.30
N VAL A 194 6.99 -12.33 0.38
CA VAL A 194 8.18 -12.38 1.22
C VAL A 194 9.40 -12.85 0.41
N GLU A 195 10.57 -12.34 0.75
CA GLU A 195 11.86 -12.80 0.21
C GLU A 195 12.59 -13.60 1.30
N PRO A 196 13.38 -14.64 0.98
CA PRO A 196 14.07 -15.47 1.97
C PRO A 196 15.28 -14.76 2.59
N THR A 197 15.02 -13.69 3.33
CA THR A 197 15.97 -12.95 4.17
C THR A 197 15.44 -12.90 5.61
N LEU A 198 16.33 -12.68 6.59
CA LEU A 198 15.92 -12.55 8.01
C LEU A 198 14.93 -11.40 8.22
N THR A 199 15.17 -10.26 7.54
CA THR A 199 14.26 -9.10 7.58
C THR A 199 12.93 -9.39 6.88
N GLY A 200 12.95 -10.17 5.79
CA GLY A 200 11.74 -10.62 5.11
C GLY A 200 10.87 -11.48 6.00
N LEU A 201 11.47 -12.44 6.70
CA LEU A 201 10.80 -13.33 7.65
C LEU A 201 10.17 -12.53 8.80
N GLN A 202 10.92 -11.66 9.48
CA GLN A 202 10.40 -10.84 10.58
C GLN A 202 9.31 -9.87 10.10
N GLY A 203 9.47 -9.28 8.91
CA GLY A 203 8.45 -8.43 8.30
C GLY A 203 7.16 -9.20 8.01
N MET A 204 7.27 -10.40 7.45
CA MET A 204 6.14 -11.29 7.18
C MET A 204 5.37 -11.63 8.45
N GLU A 205 6.06 -12.02 9.53
CA GLU A 205 5.42 -12.32 10.82
C GLU A 205 4.57 -11.16 11.34
N ARG A 206 5.11 -9.93 11.26
CA ARG A 206 4.40 -8.74 11.72
C ARG A 206 3.20 -8.38 10.83
N VAL A 207 3.34 -8.49 9.50
CA VAL A 207 2.21 -8.26 8.58
C VAL A 207 1.11 -9.28 8.79
N ILE A 208 1.45 -10.56 8.98
CA ILE A 208 0.48 -11.60 9.30
C ILE A 208 -0.22 -11.29 10.62
N ALA A 209 0.52 -10.84 11.64
CA ALA A 209 -0.07 -10.44 12.92
C ALA A 209 -1.06 -9.27 12.77
N VAL A 210 -0.70 -8.25 11.98
CA VAL A 210 -1.60 -7.12 11.67
C VAL A 210 -2.84 -7.61 10.94
N ALA A 211 -2.70 -8.39 9.87
CA ALA A 211 -3.83 -8.90 9.10
C ALA A 211 -4.77 -9.78 9.96
N ARG A 212 -4.20 -10.64 10.82
CA ARG A 212 -4.97 -11.44 11.79
C ARG A 212 -5.72 -10.57 12.80
N HIS A 213 -5.10 -9.50 13.30
CA HIS A 213 -5.77 -8.56 14.20
C HIS A 213 -7.03 -7.96 13.58
N PHE A 214 -7.02 -7.72 12.27
CA PHE A 214 -8.18 -7.23 11.51
C PHE A 214 -9.05 -8.34 10.91
N GLY A 215 -8.82 -9.61 11.27
CA GLY A 215 -9.62 -10.75 10.80
C GLY A 215 -9.48 -11.06 9.31
N VAL A 216 -8.40 -10.61 8.66
CA VAL A 216 -8.15 -10.84 7.24
C VAL A 216 -7.39 -12.15 7.04
N PRO A 217 -7.94 -13.13 6.30
CA PRO A 217 -7.23 -14.36 5.98
C PRO A 217 -5.95 -14.09 5.18
N CYS A 218 -4.87 -14.81 5.48
CA CYS A 218 -3.57 -14.62 4.83
C CYS A 218 -3.09 -15.89 4.13
N VAL A 219 -2.43 -15.69 3.00
CA VAL A 219 -1.62 -16.68 2.29
C VAL A 219 -0.27 -16.06 1.94
N VAL A 220 0.77 -16.88 1.80
CA VAL A 220 2.14 -16.42 1.58
C VAL A 220 2.65 -16.84 0.21
N CYS A 221 3.37 -15.93 -0.46
CA CYS A 221 4.18 -16.22 -1.63
C CYS A 221 5.64 -15.91 -1.33
N ILE A 222 6.52 -16.90 -1.48
CA ILE A 222 7.96 -16.69 -1.35
C ILE A 222 8.51 -16.26 -2.72
N ASN A 223 8.85 -14.99 -2.85
CA ASN A 223 9.54 -14.47 -4.02
C ASN A 223 11.06 -14.68 -3.89
N LYS A 224 11.72 -14.92 -5.04
CA LYS A 224 13.15 -15.28 -5.12
C LYS A 224 13.52 -16.45 -4.20
N ALA A 225 12.66 -17.48 -4.17
CA ALA A 225 12.69 -18.58 -3.21
C ALA A 225 13.98 -19.42 -3.22
N ASP A 226 14.77 -19.33 -4.29
CA ASP A 226 16.04 -20.03 -4.48
C ASP A 226 17.27 -19.24 -3.99
N LEU A 227 17.13 -17.98 -3.56
CA LEU A 227 18.24 -17.20 -3.01
C LEU A 227 18.79 -17.79 -1.71
N SER A 228 17.93 -18.38 -0.89
CA SER A 228 18.34 -19.06 0.34
C SER A 228 17.37 -20.20 0.66
N PRO A 229 17.64 -21.42 0.19
CA PRO A 229 16.83 -22.60 0.50
C PRO A 229 16.59 -22.82 2.01
N PRO A 230 17.58 -22.62 2.91
CA PRO A 230 17.34 -22.75 4.35
C PRO A 230 16.32 -21.75 4.89
N LEU A 231 16.34 -20.50 4.42
CA LEU A 231 15.39 -19.48 4.87
C LEU A 231 14.01 -19.67 4.24
N SER A 232 13.93 -20.11 2.98
CA SER A 232 12.66 -20.49 2.35
C SER A 232 11.99 -21.63 3.11
N ALA A 233 12.74 -22.67 3.49
CA ALA A 233 12.21 -23.77 4.30
C ALA A 233 11.74 -23.30 5.68
N ARG A 234 12.45 -22.34 6.30
CA ARG A 234 12.04 -21.74 7.58
C ARG A 234 10.74 -20.94 7.45
N ILE A 235 10.57 -20.16 6.37
CA ILE A 235 9.32 -19.46 6.08
C ILE A 235 8.17 -20.46 5.94
N GLU A 236 8.36 -21.54 5.16
CA GLU A 236 7.36 -22.61 5.01
C GLU A 236 7.00 -23.25 6.35
N GLN A 237 7.99 -23.55 7.19
CA GLN A 237 7.78 -24.13 8.52
C GLN A 237 6.94 -23.21 9.43
N GLN A 238 7.16 -21.90 9.38
CA GLN A 238 6.41 -20.93 10.19
C GLN A 238 4.98 -20.69 9.70
N CYS A 239 4.77 -20.77 8.38
CA CYS A 239 3.48 -20.55 7.73
C CYS A 239 2.48 -21.71 7.97
N GLY A 240 3.00 -22.90 8.29
CA GLY A 240 2.23 -24.12 8.48
C GLY A 240 1.74 -24.71 7.16
N THR A 241 1.26 -25.96 7.19
CA THR A 241 0.65 -26.60 6.02
C THR A 241 -0.85 -26.26 5.94
N PRO A 242 -1.39 -26.02 4.73
CA PRO A 242 -2.82 -25.90 4.56
C PRO A 242 -3.48 -27.25 4.81
N ALA A 243 -4.42 -27.33 5.76
CA ALA A 243 -5.18 -28.54 6.03
C ALA A 243 -6.69 -28.22 6.11
N PRO A 244 -7.56 -29.07 5.51
CA PRO A 244 -9.01 -28.90 5.59
C PRO A 244 -9.47 -28.97 7.05
N GLY A 245 -10.27 -28.00 7.49
CA GLY A 245 -10.82 -27.98 8.86
C GLY A 245 -9.83 -27.57 9.96
N VAL A 246 -8.64 -27.06 9.62
CA VAL A 246 -7.74 -26.44 10.60
C VAL A 246 -8.18 -25.00 10.86
N ASP A 247 -8.09 -24.60 12.14
CA ASP A 247 -8.38 -23.27 12.65
C ASP A 247 -7.97 -22.13 11.69
N SER A 248 -8.74 -21.04 11.75
CA SER A 248 -8.60 -19.76 11.04
C SER A 248 -7.23 -19.07 11.15
N HIS A 249 -6.22 -19.74 11.70
CA HIS A 249 -4.90 -19.23 12.04
C HIS A 249 -3.76 -19.79 11.19
N THR A 250 -4.01 -20.73 10.26
CA THR A 250 -2.96 -21.17 9.32
C THR A 250 -2.76 -20.14 8.21
N THR A 251 -1.50 -19.89 7.83
CA THR A 251 -1.15 -18.90 6.81
C THR A 251 -0.27 -19.58 5.76
N PRO A 252 -0.85 -20.46 4.92
CA PRO A 252 -0.07 -21.38 4.10
C PRO A 252 0.72 -20.65 3.02
N VAL A 253 1.89 -21.20 2.69
CA VAL A 253 2.62 -20.82 1.48
C VAL A 253 1.92 -21.44 0.27
N ILE A 254 1.45 -20.61 -0.65
CA ILE A 254 0.69 -21.05 -1.84
C ILE A 254 1.46 -20.89 -3.15
N GLY A 255 2.65 -20.30 -3.10
CA GLY A 255 3.50 -20.12 -4.28
C GLY A 255 4.95 -19.79 -3.93
N LYS A 256 5.84 -20.22 -4.82
CA LYS A 256 7.29 -19.96 -4.74
C LYS A 256 7.75 -19.50 -6.11
N ILE A 257 8.26 -18.27 -6.19
CA ILE A 257 8.76 -17.67 -7.43
C ILE A 257 10.29 -17.74 -7.37
N PRO A 258 10.99 -18.35 -8.34
CA PRO A 258 12.45 -18.36 -8.37
C PRO A 258 13.00 -16.98 -8.74
N PHE A 259 14.26 -16.71 -8.41
CA PHE A 259 14.99 -15.57 -8.93
C PHE A 259 15.25 -15.76 -10.41
N ASP A 260 14.90 -14.76 -11.21
CA ASP A 260 15.14 -14.78 -12.66
C ASP A 260 15.40 -13.36 -13.16
N ARG A 261 16.40 -13.22 -14.03
CA ARG A 261 16.75 -11.94 -14.66
C ARG A 261 15.65 -11.43 -15.58
N ALA A 262 14.79 -12.31 -16.09
CA ALA A 262 13.62 -11.92 -16.87
C ALA A 262 12.73 -10.89 -16.13
N VAL A 263 12.63 -10.96 -14.80
CA VAL A 263 11.89 -9.96 -14.00
C VAL A 263 12.55 -8.59 -14.07
N VAL A 264 13.89 -8.56 -13.95
CA VAL A 264 14.67 -7.32 -14.00
C VAL A 264 14.57 -6.68 -15.40
N GLU A 265 14.67 -7.50 -16.44
CA GLU A 265 14.55 -7.07 -17.84
C GLU A 265 13.14 -6.60 -18.21
N ALA A 266 12.09 -7.24 -17.67
CA ALA A 266 10.72 -6.80 -17.86
C ALA A 266 10.45 -5.46 -17.15
N ASN A 267 10.90 -5.33 -15.90
CA ASN A 267 10.75 -4.09 -15.13
C ASN A 267 11.49 -2.91 -15.79
N SER A 268 12.69 -3.11 -16.34
CA SER A 268 13.42 -2.05 -17.06
C SER A 268 12.73 -1.60 -18.35
N ARG A 269 11.82 -2.42 -18.89
CA ARG A 269 10.98 -2.11 -20.06
C ARG A 269 9.57 -1.66 -19.69
N LEU A 270 9.26 -1.53 -18.40
CA LEU A 270 7.93 -1.19 -17.89
C LEU A 270 6.84 -2.09 -18.50
N ILE A 271 7.05 -3.40 -18.41
CA ILE A 271 6.06 -4.41 -18.78
C ILE A 271 5.94 -5.47 -17.67
N PRO A 272 4.76 -6.05 -17.44
CA PRO A 272 4.62 -7.21 -16.57
C PRO A 272 5.44 -8.39 -17.09
N VAL A 273 6.18 -9.08 -16.22
CA VAL A 273 7.03 -10.21 -16.64
C VAL A 273 6.25 -11.34 -17.31
N VAL A 274 4.97 -11.51 -16.98
CA VAL A 274 4.09 -12.52 -17.59
C VAL A 274 3.73 -12.21 -19.05
N GLU A 275 3.97 -10.98 -19.53
CA GLU A 275 3.86 -10.63 -20.96
C GLU A 275 5.20 -10.74 -21.71
N SER A 276 6.28 -11.04 -21.00
CA SER A 276 7.58 -11.32 -21.61
C SER A 276 7.67 -12.77 -22.11
N ALA A 277 8.83 -13.16 -22.65
CA ALA A 277 9.03 -14.53 -23.11
C ALA A 277 8.82 -15.55 -21.96
N PRO A 278 8.20 -16.72 -22.24
CA PRO A 278 7.95 -17.73 -21.21
C PRO A 278 9.22 -18.12 -20.43
N SER A 279 9.14 -18.12 -19.11
CA SER A 279 10.25 -18.43 -18.21
C SER A 279 9.80 -19.29 -17.02
N ARG A 280 10.73 -19.64 -16.13
CA ARG A 280 10.37 -20.34 -14.89
C ARG A 280 9.52 -19.45 -13.97
N VAL A 281 9.74 -18.13 -14.04
CA VAL A 281 8.96 -17.16 -13.25
C VAL A 281 7.55 -16.98 -13.81
N THR A 282 7.36 -16.91 -15.13
CA THR A 282 5.99 -16.78 -15.68
C THR A 282 5.13 -17.97 -15.29
N ARG A 283 5.66 -19.20 -15.38
CA ARG A 283 4.96 -20.41 -14.91
C ARG A 283 4.65 -20.40 -13.40
N ALA A 284 5.60 -19.92 -12.58
CA ALA A 284 5.37 -19.80 -11.14
C ALA A 284 4.27 -18.77 -10.81
N LEU A 285 4.21 -17.66 -11.56
CA LEU A 285 3.19 -16.63 -11.42
C LEU A 285 1.83 -17.10 -11.92
N GLU A 286 1.76 -17.87 -13.00
CA GLU A 286 0.54 -18.52 -13.48
C GLU A 286 -0.04 -19.47 -12.41
N ALA A 287 0.80 -20.32 -11.83
CA ALA A 287 0.41 -21.21 -10.74
C ALA A 287 -0.06 -20.45 -9.50
N LEU A 288 0.66 -19.38 -9.11
CA LEU A 288 0.27 -18.51 -8.00
C LEU A 288 -1.08 -17.83 -8.27
N ALA A 289 -1.29 -17.31 -9.48
CA ALA A 289 -2.54 -16.64 -9.86
C ALA A 289 -3.74 -17.57 -9.74
N ALA A 290 -3.60 -18.83 -10.17
CA ALA A 290 -4.63 -19.85 -10.01
C ALA A 290 -4.87 -20.20 -8.53
N ALA A 291 -3.79 -20.37 -7.75
CA ALA A 291 -3.88 -20.70 -6.32
C ALA A 291 -4.57 -19.60 -5.50
N VAL A 292 -4.30 -18.32 -5.80
CA VAL A 292 -4.95 -17.19 -5.13
C VAL A 292 -6.45 -17.17 -5.43
N LEU A 293 -6.86 -17.40 -6.69
CA LEU A 293 -8.29 -17.49 -7.04
C LEU A 293 -8.97 -18.67 -6.33
N SER A 294 -8.33 -19.86 -6.31
CA SER A 294 -8.86 -21.01 -5.57
C SER A 294 -9.16 -20.65 -4.11
N ARG A 295 -8.19 -20.05 -3.42
CA ARG A 295 -8.34 -19.59 -2.03
C ARG A 295 -9.41 -18.54 -1.84
N LEU A 296 -9.55 -17.61 -2.78
CA LEU A 296 -10.54 -16.53 -2.71
C LEU A 296 -11.98 -17.04 -2.80
N TYR A 297 -12.20 -18.12 -3.56
CA TYR A 297 -13.51 -18.73 -3.80
C TYR A 297 -13.79 -20.00 -2.99
N GLU A 298 -12.80 -20.64 -2.37
CA GLU A 298 -12.95 -21.83 -1.50
C GLU A 298 -13.90 -21.60 -0.31
N GLY A 299 -14.04 -20.35 0.17
CA GLY A 299 -14.99 -19.98 1.23
C GLY A 299 -16.49 -20.03 0.86
N LYS A 300 -16.88 -20.75 -0.20
CA LYS A 300 -18.28 -20.92 -0.66
C LYS A 300 -18.83 -22.36 -0.54
N GLY A 301 -18.15 -23.26 0.16
CA GLY A 301 -18.61 -24.63 0.35
C GLY A 301 -19.10 -24.94 1.76
N ALA A 302 -20.22 -24.35 2.19
CA ALA A 302 -21.12 -24.87 3.26
C ALA A 302 -22.27 -23.89 3.52
N GLU A 303 -23.23 -23.79 2.60
CA GLU A 303 -24.65 -23.53 2.88
C GLU A 303 -25.49 -24.35 1.90
#